data_AF-A0A7S0MWR0-F1
#
_entry.id   AF-A0A7S0MWR0-F1
#
_cell.length_a   1.000
_cell.length_b   1.000
_cell.length_c   1.000
_cell.angle_alpha   90.00
_cell.angle_beta   90.00
_cell.angle_gamma   90.00
#
_symmetry.space_group_name_H-M   'P 1'
#
loop_
_entity.id
_entity.type
_entity.pdbx_description
1 polymer ?
#
loop_
_entity_poly.entity_id
_entity_poly.type
_entity_poly.pdbx_seq_one_letter_code
_entity_poly.pdbx_strand_id
1 'polypeptide(L)'
;FGTEKPLLSQRLSSGESRTSRTQHPRSLNSTRIVAVDRSPERNSSAEDSQDFVPSFTTASFDELIVPTIRATEIDVDEDLSPFSLRERLTEYEQWAEQRERERARVLAALQDAAERRAEEDARNIAASQERIAELASKAKHLQELRTRSEQLHAQERERMVEKFEAQRETLQAQIAKQREDNLVVSEKHRTLQAVVDARSSSLADVKAELAATQEQYRHAADKHQKLELKLTEITKYSEEMRTIIKSLEHQRTELEGTLSEKEAAMAEERARTEAQVRALEESLVEQRAENEAEMAKWALERESAEQKLRSLQEVVQTQTGKLNAALNDAIQSGKQAVVSAKKIKTLTAEIATLEAAVEDQKRQLDEQTVARDAAERQVDEQTVAR
;
A
#
# COMPACT_ATOMS: atom_id res chain seq x y z
N PHE A 1 11.15 -13.47 -73.39
CA PHE A 1 10.66 -12.43 -74.32
C PHE A 1 9.38 -11.88 -73.71
N GLY A 2 9.28 -10.63 -73.22
CA GLY A 2 9.99 -9.42 -73.64
C GLY A 2 9.49 -9.00 -75.03
N THR A 3 8.97 -7.80 -75.29
CA THR A 3 8.86 -6.55 -74.49
C THR A 3 7.38 -6.07 -74.44
N GLU A 4 6.93 -4.85 -74.09
CA GLU A 4 7.58 -3.56 -73.79
C GLU A 4 6.70 -2.66 -72.87
N LYS A 5 6.98 -1.35 -72.81
CA LYS A 5 6.14 -0.26 -72.26
C LYS A 5 5.95 0.79 -73.36
N PRO A 6 4.96 1.69 -73.25
CA PRO A 6 5.09 3.05 -73.77
C PRO A 6 5.38 4.05 -72.64
N LEU A 7 6.49 4.78 -72.77
CA LEU A 7 6.79 6.01 -72.03
C LEU A 7 6.39 7.21 -72.88
N LEU A 8 5.50 8.07 -72.39
CA LEU A 8 5.32 9.46 -72.84
C LEU A 8 4.71 10.27 -71.68
N SER A 9 5.04 11.53 -71.44
CA SER A 9 6.23 12.31 -71.80
C SER A 9 6.15 13.61 -71.01
N GLN A 10 7.21 14.03 -70.32
CA GLN A 10 7.22 15.33 -69.63
C GLN A 10 7.12 16.48 -70.65
N ARG A 11 6.25 17.45 -70.38
CA ARG A 11 6.37 18.81 -70.93
C ARG A 11 6.39 19.81 -69.78
N LEU A 12 7.58 20.33 -69.50
CA LEU A 12 7.74 21.60 -68.80
C LEU A 12 7.36 22.72 -69.77
N SER A 13 6.50 23.64 -69.36
CA SER A 13 6.48 24.99 -69.95
C SER A 13 6.38 26.03 -68.83
N SER A 14 7.38 26.90 -68.79
CA SER A 14 7.47 28.08 -67.94
C SER A 14 6.29 29.04 -68.11
N GLY A 15 5.87 29.67 -67.01
CA GLY A 15 4.80 30.67 -66.99
C GLY A 15 4.91 31.60 -65.78
N GLU A 16 5.98 32.39 -65.70
CA GLU A 16 6.05 33.50 -64.75
C GLU A 16 5.07 34.61 -65.14
N SER A 17 4.22 35.07 -64.22
CA SER A 17 4.18 36.49 -63.82
C SER A 17 3.01 36.89 -62.92
N ARG A 18 3.34 37.77 -61.97
CA ARG A 18 2.51 38.88 -61.43
C ARG A 18 1.28 38.57 -60.56
N THR A 19 1.57 38.54 -59.26
CA THR A 19 1.05 39.51 -58.27
C THR A 19 -0.43 39.94 -58.34
N SER A 20 -1.17 39.59 -57.28
CA SER A 20 -2.13 40.52 -56.67
C SER A 20 -2.13 40.35 -55.16
N ARG A 21 -2.19 41.49 -54.46
CA ARG A 21 -1.91 41.65 -53.03
C ARG A 21 -3.22 41.98 -52.30
N THR A 22 -3.61 41.13 -51.36
CA THR A 22 -4.53 41.50 -50.28
C THR A 22 -4.01 40.95 -48.96
N GLN A 23 -3.67 41.87 -48.05
CA GLN A 23 -3.24 41.58 -46.70
C GLN A 23 -4.47 41.66 -45.79
N HIS A 24 -4.69 40.69 -44.90
CA HIS A 24 -5.10 40.88 -43.50
C HIS A 24 -5.10 39.53 -42.75
N PRO A 25 -5.07 39.52 -41.40
CA PRO A 25 -4.22 38.59 -40.68
C PRO A 25 -4.94 37.33 -40.21
N ARG A 26 -4.20 36.22 -40.17
CA ARG A 26 -4.56 35.07 -39.35
C ARG A 26 -4.15 35.35 -37.91
N SER A 27 -5.10 35.30 -36.98
CA SER A 27 -4.80 35.20 -35.56
C SER A 27 -4.18 33.83 -35.28
N LEU A 28 -2.87 33.83 -34.98
CA LEU A 28 -2.17 32.64 -34.53
C LEU A 28 -2.42 32.47 -33.02
N ASN A 29 -3.39 31.64 -32.66
CA ASN A 29 -3.38 31.02 -31.33
C ASN A 29 -2.23 29.99 -31.32
N SER A 30 -1.07 30.47 -30.88
CA SER A 30 0.17 29.71 -30.78
C SER A 30 0.10 28.74 -29.60
N THR A 31 -0.44 27.53 -29.83
CA THR A 31 -0.24 26.41 -28.91
C THR A 31 1.22 25.98 -29.01
N ARG A 32 2.01 26.37 -28.00
CA ARG A 32 3.46 26.22 -27.95
C ARG A 32 3.87 24.76 -27.78
N ILE A 33 4.00 24.02 -28.88
CA ILE A 33 4.67 22.72 -28.89
C ILE A 33 6.18 22.97 -28.76
N VAL A 34 6.75 22.69 -27.58
CA VAL A 34 8.20 22.68 -27.36
C VAL A 34 8.71 21.28 -27.66
N ALA A 35 9.22 21.07 -28.86
CA ALA A 35 10.13 19.96 -29.12
C ALA A 35 11.55 20.41 -28.77
N VAL A 36 12.16 19.80 -27.76
CA VAL A 36 13.61 19.84 -27.53
C VAL A 36 14.07 18.40 -27.38
N ASP A 37 14.51 17.84 -28.51
CA ASP A 37 15.29 16.62 -28.56
C ASP A 37 16.77 17.02 -28.69
N ARG A 38 17.58 16.62 -27.70
CA ARG A 38 18.97 16.13 -27.83
C ARG A 38 19.67 16.03 -26.49
N SER A 39 20.09 14.82 -26.14
CA SER A 39 21.11 14.55 -25.12
C SER A 39 22.44 15.26 -25.47
N PRO A 40 23.29 15.46 -24.47
CA PRO A 40 24.53 14.65 -24.49
C PRO A 40 24.80 13.95 -23.16
N GLU A 41 25.44 12.78 -23.26
CA GLU A 41 26.00 12.07 -22.11
C GLU A 41 27.15 12.87 -21.47
N ARG A 42 27.21 12.92 -20.13
CA ARG A 42 28.30 12.32 -19.33
C ARG A 42 28.24 12.68 -17.84
N ASN A 43 28.36 11.64 -17.02
CA ASN A 43 29.00 11.59 -15.70
C ASN A 43 28.77 12.75 -14.70
N SER A 44 27.82 12.54 -13.79
CA SER A 44 28.06 12.79 -12.37
C SER A 44 27.21 11.84 -11.52
N SER A 45 27.87 11.02 -10.71
CA SER A 45 27.26 10.17 -9.68
C SER A 45 26.70 11.01 -8.53
N ALA A 46 25.40 10.89 -8.30
CA ALA A 46 24.63 11.23 -7.10
C ALA A 46 23.29 10.46 -7.27
N GLU A 47 22.86 9.53 -6.41
CA GLU A 47 23.09 9.41 -4.96
C GLU A 47 22.90 10.77 -4.27
N ASP A 48 21.64 11.24 -4.26
CA ASP A 48 21.07 12.21 -3.32
C ASP A 48 19.55 12.32 -3.52
N SER A 49 18.79 11.37 -2.93
CA SER A 49 17.35 11.49 -2.64
C SER A 49 16.83 10.34 -1.76
N GLN A 50 17.63 9.95 -0.75
CA GLN A 50 17.16 9.21 0.43
C GLN A 50 17.41 10.05 1.68
N ASP A 51 16.63 11.11 1.85
CA ASP A 51 16.71 11.99 3.03
C ASP A 51 15.31 12.49 3.44
N PHE A 52 14.47 11.57 3.93
CA PHE A 52 13.70 11.79 5.17
C PHE A 52 13.03 10.49 5.69
N VAL A 53 13.82 9.42 5.83
CA VAL A 53 13.54 8.43 6.87
C VAL A 53 14.53 8.74 7.98
N PRO A 54 14.12 9.08 9.21
CA PRO A 54 15.07 9.19 10.30
C PRO A 54 15.65 7.79 10.51
N SER A 55 16.90 7.60 10.08
CA SER A 55 17.67 6.41 10.37
C SER A 55 17.84 6.36 11.89
N PHE A 56 16.98 5.59 12.54
CA PHE A 56 17.26 5.09 13.88
C PHE A 56 18.48 4.18 13.77
N THR A 57 19.66 4.79 13.80
CA THR A 57 20.87 4.11 14.19
C THR A 57 20.58 3.51 15.55
N THR A 58 20.48 2.18 15.58
CA THR A 58 20.58 1.37 16.78
C THR A 58 22.00 1.47 17.35
N ALA A 59 22.37 2.68 17.76
CA ALA A 59 23.24 2.84 18.91
C ALA A 59 22.53 2.09 20.04
N SER A 60 23.14 0.98 20.46
CA SER A 60 22.62 0.08 21.47
C SER A 60 22.15 0.86 22.68
N PHE A 61 20.86 0.76 23.01
CA PHE A 61 20.29 1.44 24.19
C PHE A 61 20.97 0.99 25.50
N ASP A 62 21.64 -0.17 25.47
CA ASP A 62 22.55 -0.69 26.49
C ASP A 62 23.71 0.26 26.84
N GLU A 63 24.17 1.13 25.92
CA GLU A 63 25.23 2.11 26.20
C GLU A 63 24.75 3.33 26.99
N LEU A 64 23.43 3.56 27.11
CA LEU A 64 22.87 4.77 27.72
C LEU A 64 22.25 4.59 29.11
N ILE A 65 21.84 3.37 29.51
CA ILE A 65 21.23 3.12 30.84
C ILE A 65 21.72 1.83 31.51
N VAL A 66 23.04 1.61 31.57
CA VAL A 66 23.64 0.76 32.61
C VAL A 66 24.90 1.42 33.18
N PRO A 67 24.81 2.13 34.32
CA PRO A 67 25.97 2.27 35.20
C PRO A 67 26.34 0.84 35.62
N THR A 68 27.39 0.31 35.02
CA THR A 68 27.83 -1.09 35.20
C THR A 68 27.83 -1.43 36.68
N ILE A 69 26.95 -2.35 37.09
CA ILE A 69 27.00 -2.93 38.43
C ILE A 69 28.21 -3.86 38.44
N ARG A 70 29.40 -3.27 38.58
CA ARG A 70 30.50 -3.96 39.24
C ARG A 70 29.96 -4.29 40.62
N ALA A 71 29.71 -5.57 40.85
CA ALA A 71 29.76 -6.09 42.19
C ALA A 71 31.16 -5.76 42.72
N THR A 72 31.27 -4.67 43.47
CA THR A 72 32.33 -4.57 44.47
C THR A 72 32.05 -5.70 45.44
N GLU A 73 32.83 -6.78 45.31
CA GLU A 73 32.98 -7.75 46.38
C GLU A 73 33.26 -6.95 47.64
N ILE A 74 32.29 -6.94 48.56
CA ILE A 74 32.50 -6.37 49.88
C ILE A 74 33.32 -7.41 50.59
N ASP A 75 34.64 -7.23 50.60
CA ASP A 75 35.53 -7.91 51.53
C ASP A 75 34.95 -7.67 52.94
N VAL A 76 34.41 -8.73 53.53
CA VAL A 76 33.89 -8.72 54.89
C VAL A 76 35.08 -8.98 55.81
N ASP A 77 35.86 -7.92 56.05
CA ASP A 77 36.85 -7.91 57.13
C ASP A 77 36.13 -8.25 58.45
N GLU A 78 36.58 -9.31 59.14
CA GLU A 78 35.91 -9.87 60.32
C GLU A 78 35.95 -8.96 61.59
N ASP A 79 36.54 -7.76 61.50
CA ASP A 79 36.77 -6.83 62.63
C ASP A 79 35.86 -5.58 62.64
N LEU A 80 34.66 -5.65 62.05
CA LEU A 80 33.71 -4.52 62.01
C LEU A 80 32.96 -4.32 63.34
N SER A 81 33.31 -3.25 64.06
CA SER A 81 32.63 -2.89 65.33
C SER A 81 31.14 -2.55 65.14
N PRO A 82 30.27 -2.72 66.16
CA PRO A 82 28.82 -2.51 66.05
C PRO A 82 28.38 -1.09 65.62
N PHE A 83 29.26 -0.08 65.72
CA PHE A 83 29.00 1.26 65.21
C PHE A 83 29.09 1.31 63.68
N SER A 84 30.12 0.67 63.09
CA SER A 84 30.35 0.69 61.64
C SER A 84 29.27 -0.04 60.83
N LEU A 85 28.66 -1.09 61.41
CA LEU A 85 27.53 -1.80 60.80
C LEU A 85 26.26 -0.94 60.76
N ARG A 86 26.06 -0.02 61.71
CA ARG A 86 24.92 0.92 61.69
C ARG A 86 25.10 2.00 60.64
N GLU A 87 26.30 2.56 60.51
CA GLU A 87 26.61 3.54 59.47
C GLU A 87 26.43 2.91 58.07
N ARG A 88 26.99 1.72 57.83
CA ARG A 88 26.79 0.97 56.58
C ARG A 88 25.32 0.62 56.30
N LEU A 89 24.52 0.27 57.32
CA LEU A 89 23.08 0.05 57.15
C LEU A 89 22.36 1.33 56.71
N THR A 90 22.66 2.48 57.33
CA THR A 90 22.06 3.75 56.91
C THR A 90 22.51 4.21 55.52
N GLU A 91 23.74 3.90 55.09
CA GLU A 91 24.18 4.12 53.71
C GLU A 91 23.43 3.21 52.72
N TYR A 92 23.20 1.95 53.08
CA TYR A 92 22.40 1.01 52.27
C TYR A 92 20.92 1.41 52.16
N GLU A 93 20.31 1.88 53.24
CA GLU A 93 18.93 2.41 53.23
C GLU A 93 18.82 3.65 52.34
N GLN A 94 19.76 4.59 52.43
CA GLN A 94 19.80 5.78 51.56
C GLN A 94 20.02 5.40 50.09
N TRP A 95 20.90 4.44 49.80
CA TRP A 95 21.11 3.92 48.44
C TRP A 95 19.86 3.21 47.89
N ALA A 96 19.17 2.42 48.71
CA ALA A 96 17.92 1.76 48.33
C ALA A 96 16.80 2.78 48.03
N GLU A 97 16.59 3.77 48.90
CA GLU A 97 15.64 4.86 48.63
C GLU A 97 16.00 5.62 47.34
N GLN A 98 17.28 5.88 47.09
CA GLN A 98 17.73 6.59 45.90
C GLN A 98 17.47 5.77 44.63
N ARG A 99 17.68 4.44 44.66
CA ARG A 99 17.36 3.52 43.57
C ARG A 99 15.86 3.39 43.34
N GLU A 100 15.04 3.43 44.38
CA GLU A 100 13.58 3.42 44.27
C GLU A 100 13.05 4.73 43.66
N ARG A 101 13.61 5.88 44.05
CA ARG A 101 13.35 7.19 43.41
C ARG A 101 13.79 7.22 41.95
N GLU A 102 14.91 6.59 41.59
CA GLU A 102 15.35 6.44 40.20
C GLU A 102 14.40 5.55 39.39
N ARG A 103 14.00 4.38 39.92
CA ARG A 103 12.99 3.51 39.29
C ARG A 103 11.68 4.25 39.05
N ALA A 104 11.17 4.99 40.04
CA ALA A 104 9.96 5.78 39.89
C ALA A 104 10.07 6.85 38.78
N ARG A 105 11.24 7.50 38.66
CA ARG A 105 11.50 8.46 37.56
C ARG A 105 11.56 7.79 36.19
N VAL A 106 12.21 6.63 36.08
CA VAL A 106 12.29 5.88 34.81
C VAL A 106 10.90 5.38 34.40
N LEU A 107 10.11 4.84 35.32
CA LEU A 107 8.73 4.42 35.05
C LEU A 107 7.86 5.60 34.60
N ALA A 108 7.93 6.76 35.28
CA ALA A 108 7.23 7.96 34.84
C ALA A 108 7.67 8.43 33.45
N ALA A 109 8.97 8.41 33.14
CA ALA A 109 9.48 8.79 31.82
C ALA A 109 9.06 7.82 30.69
N LEU A 110 8.96 6.52 30.99
CA LEU A 110 8.44 5.51 30.06
C LEU A 110 6.93 5.70 29.83
N GLN A 111 6.18 6.06 30.87
CA GLN A 111 4.75 6.33 30.79
C GLN A 111 4.46 7.60 29.98
N ASP A 112 5.16 8.70 30.24
CA ASP A 112 5.16 9.92 29.42
C ASP A 112 5.48 9.64 27.93
N ALA A 113 6.45 8.75 27.66
CA ALA A 113 6.83 8.38 26.30
C ALA A 113 5.76 7.53 25.60
N ALA A 114 5.10 6.63 26.34
CA ALA A 114 3.99 5.83 25.83
C ALA A 114 2.76 6.70 25.53
N GLU A 115 2.41 7.65 26.41
CA GLU A 115 1.30 8.59 26.19
C GLU A 115 1.55 9.47 24.95
N ARG A 116 2.79 9.98 24.76
CA ARG A 116 3.14 10.75 23.56
C ARG A 116 3.04 9.93 22.27
N ARG A 117 3.47 8.65 22.28
CA ARG A 117 3.27 7.75 21.13
C ARG A 117 1.78 7.54 20.84
N ALA A 118 0.98 7.25 21.87
CA ALA A 118 -0.47 7.06 21.71
C ALA A 118 -1.17 8.32 21.14
N GLU A 119 -0.76 9.53 21.56
CA GLU A 119 -1.25 10.77 20.96
C GLU A 119 -0.81 10.94 19.49
N GLU A 120 0.44 10.62 19.17
CA GLU A 120 0.99 10.76 17.82
C GLU A 120 0.36 9.76 16.84
N ASP A 121 0.17 8.51 17.27
CA ASP A 121 -0.56 7.47 16.55
C ASP A 121 -2.04 7.88 16.33
N ALA A 122 -2.72 8.42 17.36
CA ALA A 122 -4.08 8.91 17.22
C ALA A 122 -4.19 10.06 16.19
N ARG A 123 -3.22 10.98 16.16
CA ARG A 123 -3.16 12.07 15.16
C ARG A 123 -2.88 11.53 13.76
N ASN A 124 -1.97 10.57 13.62
CA ASN A 124 -1.67 9.91 12.35
C ASN A 124 -2.87 9.14 11.79
N ILE A 125 -3.61 8.41 12.65
CA ILE A 125 -4.85 7.73 12.29
C ILE A 125 -5.89 8.74 11.80
N ALA A 126 -6.14 9.82 12.55
CA ALA A 126 -7.09 10.86 12.15
C ALA A 126 -6.74 11.49 10.79
N ALA A 127 -5.48 11.88 10.58
CA ALA A 127 -5.01 12.44 9.32
C ALA A 127 -5.14 11.44 8.14
N SER A 128 -4.92 10.15 8.39
CA SER A 128 -5.11 9.10 7.38
C SER A 128 -6.59 8.93 7.02
N GLN A 129 -7.50 8.99 7.99
CA GLN A 129 -8.94 8.86 7.78
C GLN A 129 -9.51 10.06 7.00
N GLU A 130 -9.09 11.29 7.31
CA GLU A 130 -9.47 12.48 6.52
C GLU A 130 -9.01 12.34 5.07
N ARG A 131 -7.77 11.88 4.84
CA ARG A 131 -7.23 11.67 3.49
C ARG A 131 -7.97 10.57 2.73
N ILE A 132 -8.37 9.48 3.40
CA ILE A 132 -9.21 8.42 2.81
C ILE A 132 -10.59 8.98 2.43
N ALA A 133 -11.21 9.78 3.30
CA ALA A 133 -12.50 10.40 3.02
C ALA A 133 -12.43 11.39 1.84
N GLU A 134 -11.37 12.18 1.75
CA GLU A 134 -11.13 13.09 0.61
C GLU A 134 -10.93 12.32 -0.71
N LEU A 135 -10.16 11.22 -0.69
CA LEU A 135 -9.95 10.36 -1.85
C LEU A 135 -11.24 9.65 -2.29
N ALA A 136 -12.05 9.15 -1.35
CA ALA A 136 -13.35 8.54 -1.65
C ALA A 136 -14.32 9.57 -2.28
N SER A 137 -14.33 10.80 -1.77
CA SER A 137 -15.11 11.91 -2.34
C SER A 137 -14.66 12.25 -3.77
N LYS A 138 -13.35 12.35 -4.02
CA LYS A 138 -12.78 12.56 -5.36
C LYS A 138 -13.12 11.41 -6.32
N ALA A 139 -13.04 10.15 -5.87
CA ALA A 139 -13.40 8.98 -6.67
C ALA A 139 -14.88 9.00 -7.10
N LYS A 140 -15.79 9.33 -6.17
CA LYS A 140 -17.21 9.50 -6.47
C LYS A 140 -17.44 10.63 -7.49
N HIS A 141 -16.78 11.78 -7.32
CA HIS A 141 -16.90 12.89 -8.26
C HIS A 141 -16.40 12.53 -9.66
N LEU A 142 -15.28 11.79 -9.77
CA LEU A 142 -14.78 11.28 -11.05
C LEU A 142 -15.75 10.28 -11.70
N GLN A 143 -16.43 9.44 -10.92
CA GLN A 143 -17.47 8.53 -11.41
C GLN A 143 -18.71 9.29 -11.92
N GLU A 144 -19.12 10.37 -11.24
CA GLU A 144 -20.20 11.26 -11.69
C GLU A 144 -19.83 11.98 -13.01
N LEU A 145 -18.59 12.49 -13.12
CA LEU A 145 -18.09 13.10 -14.35
C LEU A 145 -18.01 12.11 -15.52
N ARG A 146 -17.55 10.88 -15.26
CA ARG A 146 -17.52 9.79 -16.25
C ARG A 146 -18.93 9.47 -16.76
N THR A 147 -19.88 9.26 -15.85
CA THR A 147 -21.29 8.99 -16.20
C THR A 147 -21.87 10.12 -17.06
N ARG A 148 -21.60 11.38 -16.73
CA ARG A 148 -22.04 12.55 -17.52
C ARG A 148 -21.37 12.61 -18.91
N SER A 149 -20.08 12.28 -19.01
CA SER A 149 -19.38 12.21 -20.31
C SER A 149 -19.94 11.10 -21.19
N GLU A 150 -20.19 9.91 -20.64
CA GLU A 150 -20.79 8.79 -21.36
C GLU A 150 -22.21 9.14 -21.87
N GLN A 151 -23.00 9.85 -21.06
CA GLN A 151 -24.32 10.39 -21.46
C GLN A 151 -24.22 11.45 -22.57
N LEU A 152 -23.30 12.41 -22.46
CA LEU A 152 -23.10 13.44 -23.50
C LEU A 152 -22.68 12.80 -24.83
N HIS A 153 -21.76 11.84 -24.82
CA HIS A 153 -21.36 11.13 -26.04
C HIS A 153 -22.47 10.22 -26.60
N ALA A 154 -23.39 9.71 -25.78
CA ALA A 154 -24.62 9.08 -26.30
C ALA A 154 -25.49 10.08 -27.08
N GLN A 155 -25.78 11.24 -26.48
CA GLN A 155 -26.56 12.30 -27.13
C GLN A 155 -25.88 12.88 -28.39
N GLU A 156 -24.55 12.99 -28.41
CA GLU A 156 -23.81 13.40 -29.62
C GLU A 156 -23.89 12.37 -30.74
N ARG A 157 -23.87 11.06 -30.40
CA ARG A 157 -24.08 9.99 -31.38
C ARG A 157 -25.49 10.03 -31.96
N GLU A 158 -26.52 10.19 -31.12
CA GLU A 158 -27.92 10.34 -31.56
C GLU A 158 -28.08 11.53 -32.51
N ARG A 159 -27.59 12.72 -32.13
CA ARG A 159 -27.62 13.92 -32.99
C ARG A 159 -26.84 13.75 -34.30
N MET A 160 -25.75 12.97 -34.30
CA MET A 160 -25.05 12.64 -35.55
C MET A 160 -25.89 11.71 -36.43
N VAL A 161 -26.53 10.68 -35.86
CA VAL A 161 -27.42 9.78 -36.60
C VAL A 161 -28.57 10.55 -37.22
N GLU A 162 -29.31 11.35 -36.44
CA GLU A 162 -30.40 12.21 -36.94
C GLU A 162 -29.95 13.11 -38.11
N LYS A 163 -28.76 13.73 -37.97
CA LYS A 163 -28.19 14.60 -39.00
C LYS A 163 -27.82 13.82 -40.27
N PHE A 164 -27.28 12.61 -40.16
CA PHE A 164 -26.99 11.76 -41.30
C PHE A 164 -28.25 11.20 -41.96
N GLU A 165 -29.30 10.90 -41.19
CA GLU A 165 -30.60 10.46 -41.72
C GLU A 165 -31.29 11.59 -42.49
N ALA A 166 -31.37 12.80 -41.93
CA ALA A 166 -31.89 13.97 -42.63
C ALA A 166 -31.07 14.31 -43.91
N GLN A 167 -29.75 14.12 -43.88
CA GLN A 167 -28.91 14.22 -45.08
C GLN A 167 -29.20 13.11 -46.10
N ARG A 168 -29.46 11.88 -45.65
CA ARG A 168 -29.84 10.76 -46.53
C ARG A 168 -31.18 11.01 -47.21
N GLU A 169 -32.19 11.46 -46.46
CA GLU A 169 -33.52 11.79 -47.00
C GLU A 169 -33.47 12.94 -48.00
N THR A 170 -32.77 14.03 -47.67
CA THR A 170 -32.62 15.17 -48.60
C THR A 170 -31.85 14.80 -49.87
N LEU A 171 -30.85 13.91 -49.79
CA LEU A 171 -30.17 13.37 -50.98
C LEU A 171 -31.08 12.42 -51.78
N GLN A 172 -31.87 11.56 -51.12
CA GLN A 172 -32.84 10.69 -51.79
C GLN A 172 -33.92 11.51 -52.51
N ALA A 173 -34.45 12.57 -51.90
CA ALA A 173 -35.40 13.48 -52.52
C ALA A 173 -34.77 14.23 -53.71
N GLN A 174 -33.51 14.66 -53.62
CA GLN A 174 -32.79 15.27 -54.75
C GLN A 174 -32.58 14.29 -55.90
N ILE A 175 -32.22 13.02 -55.62
CA ILE A 175 -32.06 11.97 -56.64
C ILE A 175 -33.41 11.65 -57.29
N ALA A 176 -34.50 11.56 -56.53
CA ALA A 176 -35.84 11.34 -57.05
C ALA A 176 -36.26 12.48 -57.99
N LYS A 177 -36.13 13.73 -57.55
CA LYS A 177 -36.42 14.90 -58.39
C LYS A 177 -35.53 14.94 -59.64
N GLN A 178 -34.24 14.67 -59.53
CA GLN A 178 -33.33 14.68 -60.68
C GLN A 178 -33.68 13.57 -61.70
N ARG A 179 -34.22 12.43 -61.26
CA ARG A 179 -34.76 11.40 -62.16
C ARG A 179 -36.02 11.87 -62.89
N GLU A 180 -36.91 12.58 -62.20
CA GLU A 180 -38.12 13.19 -62.79
C GLU A 180 -37.76 14.30 -63.79
N ASP A 181 -36.88 15.24 -63.40
CA ASP A 181 -36.35 16.29 -64.28
C ASP A 181 -35.68 15.69 -65.53
N ASN A 182 -34.88 14.61 -65.38
CA ASN A 182 -34.27 13.89 -66.50
C ASN A 182 -35.28 13.17 -67.40
N LEU A 183 -36.38 12.63 -66.84
CA LEU A 183 -37.47 12.04 -67.63
C LEU A 183 -38.17 13.13 -68.47
N VAL A 184 -38.52 14.25 -67.86
CA VAL A 184 -39.12 15.41 -68.56
C VAL A 184 -38.19 15.96 -69.63
N VAL A 185 -36.88 16.06 -69.38
CA VAL A 185 -35.89 16.46 -70.39
C VAL A 185 -35.77 15.41 -71.50
N SER A 186 -35.83 14.11 -71.19
CA SER A 186 -35.82 13.05 -72.22
C SER A 186 -37.07 13.09 -73.10
N GLU A 187 -38.25 13.34 -72.52
CA GLU A 187 -39.51 13.49 -73.26
C GLU A 187 -39.52 14.76 -74.10
N LYS A 188 -39.07 15.90 -73.55
CA LYS A 188 -38.86 17.14 -74.32
C LYS A 188 -37.84 16.97 -75.43
N HIS A 189 -36.77 16.22 -75.21
CA HIS A 189 -35.80 15.94 -76.26
C HIS A 189 -36.40 15.06 -77.37
N ARG A 190 -37.22 14.05 -77.04
CA ARG A 190 -37.96 13.25 -78.05
C ARG A 190 -38.97 14.10 -78.83
N THR A 191 -39.72 14.97 -78.18
CA THR A 191 -40.71 15.83 -78.87
C THR A 191 -40.04 16.93 -79.67
N LEU A 192 -38.97 17.55 -79.18
CA LEU A 192 -38.15 18.50 -79.94
C LEU A 192 -37.45 17.80 -81.12
N GLN A 193 -36.95 16.58 -80.96
CA GLN A 193 -36.40 15.80 -82.08
C GLN A 193 -37.48 15.55 -83.14
N ALA A 194 -38.67 15.10 -82.75
CA ALA A 194 -39.80 14.93 -83.67
C ALA A 194 -40.28 16.24 -84.31
N VAL A 195 -40.12 17.40 -83.65
CA VAL A 195 -40.41 18.72 -84.21
C VAL A 195 -39.29 19.21 -85.14
N VAL A 196 -38.03 18.91 -84.85
CA VAL A 196 -36.87 19.19 -85.73
C VAL A 196 -36.96 18.36 -87.01
N ASP A 197 -37.31 17.08 -86.88
CA ASP A 197 -37.55 16.16 -88.01
C ASP A 197 -38.79 16.56 -88.83
N ALA A 198 -39.71 17.37 -88.26
CA ALA A 198 -40.95 17.83 -88.91
C ALA A 198 -40.98 19.31 -89.36
N ARG A 199 -40.05 20.17 -88.91
CA ARG A 199 -40.05 21.62 -89.21
C ARG A 199 -38.66 22.22 -89.40
N SER A 200 -38.22 22.25 -90.66
CA SER A 200 -37.09 23.05 -91.13
C SER A 200 -37.40 24.56 -91.24
N SER A 201 -37.93 25.21 -90.18
CA SER A 201 -38.16 26.68 -90.17
C SER A 201 -38.39 27.36 -88.79
N SER A 202 -37.47 27.21 -87.82
CA SER A 202 -37.04 28.33 -86.93
C SER A 202 -35.73 27.97 -86.25
N LEU A 203 -34.61 28.38 -86.85
CA LEU A 203 -33.27 28.02 -86.38
C LEU A 203 -32.82 28.85 -85.16
N ALA A 204 -33.53 29.93 -84.82
CA ALA A 204 -33.11 30.88 -83.79
C ALA A 204 -33.50 30.42 -82.38
N ASP A 205 -34.77 30.06 -82.18
CA ASP A 205 -35.30 29.68 -80.86
C ASP A 205 -34.65 28.38 -80.37
N VAL A 206 -34.51 27.39 -81.26
CA VAL A 206 -33.80 26.12 -81.00
C VAL A 206 -32.34 26.35 -80.61
N LYS A 207 -31.66 27.36 -81.19
CA LYS A 207 -30.29 27.73 -80.80
C LYS A 207 -30.24 28.39 -79.42
N ALA A 208 -31.24 29.18 -79.05
CA ALA A 208 -31.32 29.79 -77.72
C ALA A 208 -31.57 28.74 -76.63
N GLU A 209 -32.49 27.80 -76.85
CA GLU A 209 -32.74 26.68 -75.93
C GLU A 209 -31.52 25.73 -75.84
N LEU A 210 -30.85 25.47 -76.96
CA LEU A 210 -29.61 24.67 -76.97
C LEU A 210 -28.47 25.36 -76.19
N ALA A 211 -28.32 26.68 -76.31
CA ALA A 211 -27.33 27.43 -75.53
C ALA A 211 -27.65 27.42 -74.02
N ALA A 212 -28.92 27.61 -73.65
CA ALA A 212 -29.36 27.59 -72.25
C ALA A 212 -29.16 26.20 -71.61
N THR A 213 -29.47 25.12 -72.33
CA THR A 213 -29.26 23.74 -71.85
C THR A 213 -27.78 23.36 -71.78
N GLN A 214 -26.93 23.84 -72.71
CA GLN A 214 -25.48 23.68 -72.62
C GLN A 214 -24.89 24.36 -71.38
N GLU A 215 -25.36 25.56 -71.03
CA GLU A 215 -24.88 26.28 -69.84
C GLU A 215 -25.36 25.61 -68.53
N GLN A 216 -26.60 25.09 -68.50
CA GLN A 216 -27.08 24.23 -67.41
C GLN A 216 -26.22 22.97 -67.26
N TYR A 217 -25.82 22.34 -68.37
CA TYR A 217 -24.96 21.15 -68.34
C TYR A 217 -23.55 21.46 -67.82
N ARG A 218 -22.98 22.62 -68.19
CA ARG A 218 -21.71 23.11 -67.61
C ARG A 218 -21.81 23.33 -66.10
N HIS A 219 -22.85 24.03 -65.63
CA HIS A 219 -23.06 24.22 -64.19
C HIS A 219 -23.28 22.90 -63.43
N ALA A 220 -23.94 21.91 -64.05
CA ALA A 220 -24.08 20.58 -63.49
C ALA A 220 -22.73 19.85 -63.40
N ALA A 221 -21.89 19.93 -64.44
CA ALA A 221 -20.55 19.36 -64.46
C ALA A 221 -19.62 20.00 -63.41
N ASP A 222 -19.60 21.33 -63.30
CA ASP A 222 -18.85 22.06 -62.27
C ASP A 222 -19.28 21.66 -60.85
N LYS A 223 -20.60 21.45 -60.65
CA LYS A 223 -21.14 20.99 -59.36
C LYS A 223 -20.73 19.53 -59.08
N HIS A 224 -20.73 18.66 -60.10
CA HIS A 224 -20.26 17.29 -59.99
C HIS A 224 -18.78 17.23 -59.56
N GLN A 225 -17.91 17.96 -60.28
CA GLN A 225 -16.48 18.03 -59.97
C GLN A 225 -16.21 18.53 -58.54
N LYS A 226 -16.97 19.53 -58.06
CA LYS A 226 -16.88 20.02 -56.67
C LYS A 226 -17.35 18.99 -55.64
N LEU A 227 -18.28 18.11 -55.98
CA LEU A 227 -18.72 17.02 -55.11
C LEU A 227 -17.71 15.86 -55.11
N GLU A 228 -17.11 15.53 -56.25
CA GLU A 228 -16.02 14.54 -56.34
C GLU A 228 -14.81 14.94 -55.49
N LEU A 229 -14.38 16.20 -55.57
CA LEU A 229 -13.30 16.72 -54.72
C LEU A 229 -13.62 16.57 -53.23
N LYS A 230 -14.83 16.97 -52.81
CA LYS A 230 -15.28 16.78 -51.41
C LYS A 230 -15.35 15.31 -50.99
N LEU A 231 -15.76 14.41 -51.89
CA LEU A 231 -15.73 12.97 -51.62
C LEU A 231 -14.30 12.48 -51.41
N THR A 232 -13.33 12.92 -52.23
CA THR A 232 -11.92 12.54 -52.03
C THR A 232 -11.33 13.07 -50.71
N GLU A 233 -11.68 14.30 -50.30
CA GLU A 233 -11.30 14.84 -48.99
C GLU A 233 -11.91 14.02 -47.83
N ILE A 234 -13.20 13.71 -47.89
CA ILE A 234 -13.89 12.90 -46.87
C ILE A 234 -13.30 11.48 -46.81
N THR A 235 -12.99 10.85 -47.94
CA THR A 235 -12.33 9.55 -47.98
C THR A 235 -10.97 9.60 -47.27
N LYS A 236 -10.15 10.62 -47.56
CA LYS A 236 -8.85 10.82 -46.89
C LYS A 236 -9.00 11.00 -45.38
N TYR A 237 -9.92 11.85 -44.91
CA TYR A 237 -10.21 11.99 -43.48
C TYR A 237 -10.72 10.68 -42.86
N SER A 238 -11.50 9.87 -43.58
CA SER A 238 -11.96 8.56 -43.09
C SER A 238 -10.83 7.54 -42.95
N GLU A 239 -9.75 7.69 -43.71
CA GLU A 239 -8.56 6.83 -43.64
C GLU A 239 -7.66 7.27 -42.49
N GLU A 240 -7.43 8.58 -42.32
CA GLU A 240 -6.74 9.17 -41.17
C GLU A 240 -7.43 8.85 -39.84
N MET A 241 -8.76 8.91 -39.78
CA MET A 241 -9.51 8.49 -38.59
C MET A 241 -9.41 6.97 -38.35
N ARG A 242 -9.36 6.14 -39.40
CA ARG A 242 -9.17 4.68 -39.26
C ARG A 242 -7.78 4.31 -38.77
N THR A 243 -6.72 5.05 -39.12
CA THR A 243 -5.38 4.82 -38.55
C THR A 243 -5.28 5.26 -37.10
N ILE A 244 -5.90 6.38 -36.74
CA ILE A 244 -6.00 6.85 -35.33
C ILE A 244 -6.76 5.82 -34.48
N ILE A 245 -7.91 5.33 -34.93
CA ILE A 245 -8.69 4.31 -34.18
C ILE A 245 -7.84 3.06 -33.92
N LYS A 246 -7.16 2.51 -34.93
CA LYS A 246 -6.27 1.35 -34.75
C LYS A 246 -5.13 1.61 -33.76
N SER A 247 -4.58 2.83 -33.77
CA SER A 247 -3.54 3.23 -32.80
C SER A 247 -4.08 3.25 -31.37
N LEU A 248 -5.30 3.75 -31.17
CA LEU A 248 -5.95 3.79 -29.85
C LEU A 248 -6.41 2.40 -29.38
N GLU A 249 -6.88 1.54 -30.29
CA GLU A 249 -7.19 0.14 -30.01
C GLU A 249 -5.94 -0.63 -29.56
N HIS A 250 -4.80 -0.42 -30.23
CA HIS A 250 -3.52 -1.02 -29.84
C HIS A 250 -3.07 -0.55 -28.44
N GLN A 251 -3.03 0.76 -28.21
CA GLN A 251 -2.70 1.32 -26.89
C GLN A 251 -3.64 0.81 -25.78
N ARG A 252 -4.93 0.65 -26.08
CA ARG A 252 -5.88 0.04 -25.15
C ARG A 252 -5.49 -1.39 -24.83
N THR A 253 -5.16 -2.23 -25.82
CA THR A 253 -4.75 -3.62 -25.56
C THR A 253 -3.45 -3.73 -24.78
N GLU A 254 -2.50 -2.81 -24.98
CA GLU A 254 -1.27 -2.75 -24.17
C GLU A 254 -1.56 -2.36 -22.71
N LEU A 255 -2.42 -1.37 -22.50
CA LEU A 255 -2.84 -0.95 -21.15
C LEU A 255 -3.65 -2.05 -20.44
N GLU A 256 -4.55 -2.75 -21.13
CA GLU A 256 -5.29 -3.89 -20.58
C GLU A 256 -4.34 -5.04 -20.20
N GLY A 257 -3.31 -5.32 -21.00
CA GLY A 257 -2.27 -6.29 -20.70
C GLY A 257 -1.46 -5.93 -19.45
N THR A 258 -0.88 -4.71 -19.41
CA THR A 258 -0.09 -4.25 -18.27
C THR A 258 -0.91 -4.15 -16.97
N LEU A 259 -2.20 -3.81 -17.06
CA LEU A 259 -3.10 -3.81 -15.90
C LEU A 259 -3.32 -5.23 -15.38
N SER A 260 -3.57 -6.20 -16.26
CA SER A 260 -3.71 -7.62 -15.87
C SER A 260 -2.44 -8.19 -15.24
N GLU A 261 -1.25 -7.85 -15.76
CA GLU A 261 0.04 -8.22 -15.16
C GLU A 261 0.21 -7.62 -13.75
N LYS A 262 -0.21 -6.36 -13.55
CA LYS A 262 -0.14 -5.71 -12.23
C LYS A 262 -1.14 -6.30 -11.23
N GLU A 263 -2.35 -6.65 -11.67
CA GLU A 263 -3.33 -7.35 -10.84
C GLU A 263 -2.83 -8.74 -10.42
N ALA A 264 -2.21 -9.49 -11.33
CA ALA A 264 -1.59 -10.78 -11.01
C ALA A 264 -0.43 -10.63 -10.00
N ALA A 265 0.46 -9.64 -10.20
CA ALA A 265 1.56 -9.36 -9.28
C ALA A 265 1.07 -8.97 -7.87
N MET A 266 0.04 -8.13 -7.77
CA MET A 266 -0.58 -7.78 -6.47
C MET A 266 -1.27 -8.98 -5.81
N ALA A 267 -1.87 -9.89 -6.59
CA ALA A 267 -2.46 -11.11 -6.05
C ALA A 267 -1.40 -12.08 -5.51
N GLU A 268 -0.26 -12.24 -6.21
CA GLU A 268 0.88 -13.00 -5.70
C GLU A 268 1.47 -12.39 -4.43
N GLU A 269 1.65 -11.07 -4.38
CA GLU A 269 2.17 -10.38 -3.20
C GLU A 269 1.27 -10.59 -1.98
N ARG A 270 -0.05 -10.45 -2.15
CA ARG A 270 -1.04 -10.75 -1.09
C ARG A 270 -0.99 -12.20 -0.65
N ALA A 271 -0.88 -13.16 -1.57
CA ALA A 271 -0.76 -14.57 -1.22
C ALA A 271 0.52 -14.86 -0.41
N ARG A 272 1.63 -14.18 -0.73
CA ARG A 272 2.89 -14.28 0.03
C ARG A 272 2.79 -13.66 1.41
N THR A 273 2.19 -12.47 1.55
CA THR A 273 2.02 -11.83 2.87
C THR A 273 1.02 -12.58 3.74
N GLU A 274 -0.10 -13.07 3.20
CA GLU A 274 -1.02 -13.95 3.93
C GLU A 274 -0.34 -15.24 4.40
N ALA A 275 0.52 -15.86 3.58
CA ALA A 275 1.28 -17.04 3.97
C ALA A 275 2.30 -16.75 5.08
N GLN A 276 2.99 -15.59 5.01
CA GLN A 276 3.90 -15.15 6.07
C GLN A 276 3.18 -14.87 7.39
N VAL A 277 2.02 -14.20 7.33
CA VAL A 277 1.19 -13.93 8.51
C VAL A 277 0.74 -15.24 9.15
N ARG A 278 0.19 -16.19 8.38
CA ARG A 278 -0.22 -17.51 8.91
C ARG A 278 0.95 -18.28 9.54
N ALA A 279 2.13 -18.27 8.91
CA ALA A 279 3.31 -18.94 9.47
C ALA A 279 3.78 -18.32 10.80
N LEU A 280 3.68 -16.98 10.93
CA LEU A 280 3.97 -16.29 12.19
C LEU A 280 2.88 -16.55 13.25
N GLU A 281 1.61 -16.55 12.87
CA GLU A 281 0.48 -16.91 13.76
C GLU A 281 0.60 -18.35 14.28
N GLU A 282 0.90 -19.32 13.41
CA GLU A 282 1.14 -20.72 13.77
C GLU A 282 2.32 -20.86 14.73
N SER A 283 3.45 -20.20 14.45
CA SER A 283 4.63 -20.20 15.33
C SER A 283 4.36 -19.55 16.69
N LEU A 284 3.60 -18.45 16.75
CA LEU A 284 3.20 -17.81 18.00
C LEU A 284 2.24 -18.67 18.82
N VAL A 285 1.34 -19.42 18.18
CA VAL A 285 0.44 -20.36 18.86
C VAL A 285 1.21 -21.56 19.42
N GLU A 286 2.14 -22.13 18.64
CA GLU A 286 2.99 -23.25 19.07
C GLU A 286 3.85 -22.84 20.28
N GLN A 287 4.55 -21.70 20.22
CA GLN A 287 5.37 -21.22 21.33
C GLN A 287 4.56 -20.83 22.57
N ARG A 288 3.32 -20.34 22.41
CA ARG A 288 2.43 -20.11 23.56
C ARG A 288 2.06 -21.43 24.25
N ALA A 289 1.78 -22.48 23.48
CA ALA A 289 1.51 -23.81 24.04
C ALA A 289 2.75 -24.41 24.73
N GLU A 290 3.95 -24.19 24.19
CA GLU A 290 5.21 -24.56 24.84
C GLU A 290 5.40 -23.82 26.17
N ASN A 291 5.27 -22.49 26.18
CA ASN A 291 5.41 -21.66 27.38
C ASN A 291 4.36 -22.01 28.45
N GLU A 292 3.10 -22.23 28.06
CA GLU A 292 2.05 -22.69 28.98
C GLU A 292 2.37 -24.06 29.59
N ALA A 293 2.95 -24.98 28.82
CA ALA A 293 3.38 -26.29 29.30
C ALA A 293 4.59 -26.20 30.27
N GLU A 294 5.57 -25.34 30.00
CA GLU A 294 6.69 -25.10 30.91
C GLU A 294 6.22 -24.46 32.23
N MET A 295 5.35 -23.45 32.16
CA MET A 295 4.78 -22.81 33.35
C MET A 295 3.92 -23.77 34.17
N ALA A 296 3.16 -24.67 33.53
CA ALA A 296 2.42 -25.72 34.22
C ALA A 296 3.35 -26.73 34.93
N LYS A 297 4.49 -27.09 34.30
CA LYS A 297 5.51 -27.96 34.90
C LYS A 297 6.14 -27.29 36.14
N TRP A 298 6.48 -26.01 36.05
CA TRP A 298 7.05 -25.25 37.17
C TRP A 298 6.07 -25.06 38.32
N ALA A 299 4.77 -24.88 38.03
CA ALA A 299 3.74 -24.85 39.07
C ALA A 299 3.68 -26.17 39.86
N LEU A 300 3.77 -27.32 39.19
CA LEU A 300 3.79 -28.65 39.82
C LEU A 300 5.09 -28.89 40.63
N GLU A 301 6.24 -28.50 40.10
CA GLU A 301 7.53 -28.61 40.80
C GLU A 301 7.55 -27.75 42.08
N ARG A 302 7.02 -26.52 42.00
CA ARG A 302 6.84 -25.63 43.15
C ARG A 302 5.86 -26.21 44.18
N GLU A 303 4.71 -26.72 43.76
CA GLU A 303 3.75 -27.33 44.70
C GLU A 303 4.38 -28.52 45.44
N SER A 304 5.15 -29.36 44.73
CA SER A 304 5.89 -30.46 45.35
C SER A 304 6.93 -29.99 46.36
N ALA A 305 7.65 -28.90 46.07
CA ALA A 305 8.62 -28.30 47.00
C ALA A 305 7.93 -27.68 48.23
N GLU A 306 6.82 -26.94 48.04
CA GLU A 306 6.03 -26.39 49.15
C GLU A 306 5.43 -27.50 50.05
N GLN A 307 4.96 -28.61 49.46
CA GLN A 307 4.48 -29.77 50.23
C GLN A 307 5.61 -30.42 51.04
N LYS A 308 6.81 -30.60 50.46
CA LYS A 308 7.99 -31.10 51.19
C LYS A 308 8.35 -30.19 52.35
N LEU A 309 8.42 -28.88 52.11
CA LEU A 309 8.74 -27.88 53.13
C LEU A 309 7.72 -27.88 54.28
N ARG A 310 6.41 -27.98 54.01
CA ARG A 310 5.37 -28.14 55.05
C ARG A 310 5.58 -29.43 55.87
N SER A 311 5.83 -30.57 55.22
CA SER A 311 6.06 -31.84 55.93
C SER A 311 7.32 -31.82 56.80
N LEU A 312 8.41 -31.17 56.36
CA LEU A 312 9.61 -30.97 57.19
C LEU A 312 9.31 -30.07 58.39
N GLN A 313 8.54 -28.98 58.21
CA GLN A 313 8.12 -28.11 59.30
C GLN A 313 7.24 -28.83 60.34
N GLU A 314 6.32 -29.69 59.91
CA GLU A 314 5.51 -30.53 60.82
C GLU A 314 6.39 -31.51 61.62
N VAL A 315 7.40 -32.11 60.98
CA VAL A 315 8.38 -32.98 61.66
C VAL A 315 9.21 -32.21 62.68
N VAL A 316 9.71 -31.00 62.34
CA VAL A 316 10.39 -30.10 63.27
C VAL A 316 9.50 -29.77 64.46
N GLN A 317 8.28 -29.27 64.24
CA GLN A 317 7.33 -28.94 65.32
C GLN A 317 7.06 -30.14 66.24
N THR A 318 6.88 -31.33 65.66
CA THR A 318 6.67 -32.59 66.40
C THR A 318 7.88 -32.96 67.26
N GLN A 319 9.11 -32.80 66.73
CA GLN A 319 10.34 -33.06 67.48
C GLN A 319 10.57 -32.02 68.58
N THR A 320 10.31 -30.73 68.31
CA THR A 320 10.37 -29.65 69.31
C THR A 320 9.34 -29.84 70.42
N GLY A 321 8.14 -30.34 70.10
CA GLY A 321 7.15 -30.77 71.10
C GLY A 321 7.66 -31.89 72.01
N LYS A 322 8.31 -32.93 71.44
CA LYS A 322 8.93 -34.01 72.22
C LYS A 322 10.12 -33.52 73.06
N LEU A 323 10.91 -32.57 72.56
CA LEU A 323 12.00 -31.93 73.31
C LEU A 323 11.45 -31.19 74.52
N ASN A 324 10.43 -30.35 74.33
CA ASN A 324 9.79 -29.59 75.42
C ASN A 324 9.17 -30.51 76.49
N ALA A 325 8.53 -31.62 76.08
CA ALA A 325 8.04 -32.63 77.01
C ALA A 325 9.20 -33.26 77.80
N ALA A 326 10.27 -33.71 77.12
CA ALA A 326 11.45 -34.28 77.77
C ALA A 326 12.19 -33.29 78.69
N LEU A 327 12.15 -31.99 78.39
CA LEU A 327 12.70 -30.92 79.22
C LEU A 327 11.88 -30.75 80.51
N ASN A 328 10.55 -30.70 80.40
CA ASN A 328 9.64 -30.62 81.55
C ASN A 328 9.75 -31.85 82.47
N ASP A 329 9.82 -33.06 81.90
CA ASP A 329 10.05 -34.30 82.66
C ASP A 329 11.40 -34.29 83.41
N ALA A 330 12.45 -33.72 82.79
CA ALA A 330 13.76 -33.56 83.42
C ALA A 330 13.72 -32.58 84.61
N ILE A 331 13.01 -31.46 84.45
CA ILE A 331 12.83 -30.43 85.48
C ILE A 331 12.00 -30.98 86.66
N GLN A 332 10.91 -31.70 86.40
CA GLN A 332 10.04 -32.22 87.47
C GLN A 332 10.64 -33.42 88.23
N SER A 333 11.38 -34.31 87.56
CA SER A 333 11.80 -35.57 88.19
C SER A 333 13.00 -35.46 89.14
N GLY A 334 13.90 -34.48 88.94
CA GLY A 334 15.03 -34.12 89.82
C GLY A 334 16.11 -35.20 90.06
N LYS A 335 15.82 -36.49 89.80
CA LYS A 335 16.66 -37.65 90.12
C LYS A 335 17.03 -38.52 88.91
N GLN A 336 16.45 -38.27 87.74
CA GLN A 336 16.78 -38.99 86.48
C GLN A 336 17.62 -38.16 85.49
N ALA A 337 18.26 -37.09 85.97
CA ALA A 337 18.92 -36.06 85.16
C ALA A 337 19.86 -36.59 84.04
N VAL A 338 20.61 -37.67 84.28
CA VAL A 338 21.59 -38.20 83.31
C VAL A 338 20.93 -38.84 82.08
N VAL A 339 19.84 -39.59 82.27
CA VAL A 339 19.12 -40.24 81.15
C VAL A 339 18.35 -39.19 80.34
N SER A 340 17.70 -38.25 81.04
CA SER A 340 16.98 -37.15 80.40
C SER A 340 17.93 -36.21 79.64
N ALA A 341 19.11 -35.87 80.20
CA ALA A 341 20.10 -35.04 79.51
C ALA A 341 20.62 -35.69 78.22
N LYS A 342 20.81 -37.01 78.18
CA LYS A 342 21.19 -37.72 76.94
C LYS A 342 20.08 -37.64 75.90
N LYS A 343 18.82 -37.86 76.30
CA LYS A 343 17.64 -37.78 75.41
C LYS A 343 17.42 -36.36 74.87
N ILE A 344 17.55 -35.34 75.72
CA ILE A 344 17.52 -33.93 75.35
C ILE A 344 18.61 -33.63 74.32
N LYS A 345 19.87 -34.00 74.60
CA LYS A 345 20.99 -33.76 73.67
C LYS A 345 20.79 -34.40 72.29
N THR A 346 20.24 -35.61 72.22
CA THR A 346 19.91 -36.25 70.93
C THR A 346 18.80 -35.51 70.20
N LEU A 347 17.69 -35.18 70.89
CA LEU A 347 16.58 -34.44 70.28
C LEU A 347 16.99 -33.04 69.81
N THR A 348 17.85 -32.32 70.55
CA THR A 348 18.39 -31.02 70.12
C THR A 348 19.26 -31.16 68.87
N ALA A 349 20.05 -32.23 68.74
CA ALA A 349 20.83 -32.49 67.53
C ALA A 349 19.92 -32.85 66.33
N GLU A 350 18.90 -33.69 66.54
CA GLU A 350 17.90 -34.03 65.50
C GLU A 350 17.15 -32.78 65.01
N ILE A 351 16.69 -31.91 65.92
CA ILE A 351 16.03 -30.64 65.59
C ILE A 351 16.96 -29.74 64.80
N ALA A 352 18.21 -29.52 65.23
CA ALA A 352 19.17 -28.69 64.50
C ALA A 352 19.44 -29.20 63.07
N THR A 353 19.50 -30.53 62.86
CA THR A 353 19.62 -31.10 61.51
C THR A 353 18.37 -30.92 60.65
N LEU A 354 17.19 -30.95 61.25
CA LEU A 354 15.92 -30.73 60.55
C LEU A 354 15.66 -29.24 60.24
N GLU A 355 16.06 -28.34 61.14
CA GLU A 355 16.00 -26.89 60.92
C GLU A 355 16.95 -26.47 59.79
N ALA A 356 18.18 -27.02 59.75
CA ALA A 356 19.09 -26.84 58.62
C ALA A 356 18.48 -27.34 57.29
N ALA A 357 17.84 -28.52 57.29
CA ALA A 357 17.17 -29.06 56.10
C ALA A 357 15.95 -28.23 55.65
N VAL A 358 15.22 -27.59 56.58
CA VAL A 358 14.15 -26.64 56.26
C VAL A 358 14.72 -25.36 55.63
N GLU A 359 15.83 -24.84 56.13
CA GLU A 359 16.44 -23.62 55.62
C GLU A 359 17.08 -23.82 54.24
N ASP A 360 17.72 -24.97 54.00
CA ASP A 360 18.20 -25.36 52.66
C ASP A 360 17.04 -25.54 51.66
N GLN A 361 15.91 -26.13 52.08
CA GLN A 361 14.71 -26.24 51.23
C GLN A 361 14.05 -24.88 50.95
N LYS A 362 14.10 -23.92 51.89
CA LYS A 362 13.67 -22.53 51.60
C LYS A 362 14.57 -21.89 50.56
N ARG A 363 15.90 -21.96 50.72
CA ARG A 363 16.85 -21.41 49.75
C ARG A 363 16.64 -21.97 48.36
N GLN A 364 16.42 -23.29 48.25
CA GLN A 364 16.10 -23.93 46.96
C GLN A 364 14.79 -23.41 46.35
N LEU A 365 13.76 -23.14 47.16
CA LEU A 365 12.51 -22.53 46.70
C LEU A 365 12.70 -21.07 46.26
N ASP A 366 13.48 -20.29 47.01
CA ASP A 366 13.78 -18.88 46.68
C ASP A 366 14.62 -18.80 45.39
N GLU A 367 15.65 -19.64 45.23
CA GLU A 367 16.46 -19.78 44.02
C GLU A 367 15.61 -20.20 42.80
N GLN A 368 14.70 -21.17 42.96
CA GLN A 368 13.75 -21.57 41.92
C GLN A 368 12.78 -20.43 41.55
N THR A 369 12.36 -19.62 42.52
CA THR A 369 11.46 -18.49 42.28
C THR A 369 12.18 -17.38 41.51
N VAL A 370 13.43 -17.06 41.87
CA VAL A 370 14.25 -16.09 41.12
C VAL A 370 14.58 -16.59 39.70
N ALA A 371 14.89 -17.88 39.53
CA ALA A 371 15.10 -18.48 38.22
C ALA A 371 13.83 -18.42 37.34
N ARG A 372 12.65 -18.63 37.94
CA ARG A 372 11.37 -18.44 37.26
C ARG A 372 11.19 -16.98 36.82
N ASP A 373 11.30 -16.02 37.74
CA ASP A 373 11.09 -14.61 37.43
C ASP A 373 12.04 -14.08 36.34
N ALA A 374 13.24 -14.66 36.22
CA ALA A 374 14.18 -14.36 35.15
C ALA A 374 13.71 -14.91 33.78
N ALA A 375 13.20 -16.13 33.73
CA ALA A 375 12.70 -16.72 32.49
C ALA A 375 11.35 -16.13 32.04
N GLU A 376 10.46 -15.80 32.98
CA GLU A 376 9.18 -15.12 32.70
C GLU A 376 9.45 -13.76 32.01
N ARG A 377 10.44 -13.00 32.52
CA ARG A 377 10.93 -11.79 31.83
C ARG A 377 11.58 -12.07 30.47
N GLN A 378 12.35 -13.14 30.34
CA GLN A 378 12.97 -13.49 29.06
C GLN A 378 11.92 -13.83 27.99
N VAL A 379 10.82 -14.49 28.37
CA VAL A 379 9.67 -14.74 27.50
C VAL A 379 8.95 -13.44 27.13
N ASP A 380 8.72 -12.54 28.09
CA ASP A 380 8.13 -11.23 27.83
C ASP A 380 9.00 -10.38 26.88
N GLU A 381 10.31 -10.31 27.10
CA GLU A 381 11.27 -9.60 26.25
C GLU A 381 11.30 -10.18 24.82
N GLN A 382 11.33 -11.50 24.67
CA GLN A 382 11.25 -12.16 23.36
C GLN A 382 9.90 -11.96 22.66
N THR A 383 8.82 -11.77 23.42
CA THR A 383 7.47 -11.49 22.90
C THR A 383 7.33 -10.03 22.45
N VAL A 384 8.00 -9.09 23.11
CA VAL A 384 7.98 -7.66 22.76
C VAL A 384 8.94 -7.31 21.61
N ALA A 385 10.02 -8.08 21.44
CA ALA A 385 11.02 -7.85 20.39
C ALA A 385 10.63 -8.38 18.98
N ARG A 386 9.45 -9.01 18.84
CA ARG A 386 8.94 -9.64 17.61
C ARG A 386 7.65 -8.98 17.14
#